data_AF-A0A8T4G0Q7-F1
#
_entry.id   AF-A0A8T4G0Q7-F1
#
_cell.length_a   1.000
_cell.length_b   1.000
_cell.length_c   1.000
_cell.angle_alpha   90.00
_cell.angle_beta   90.00
_cell.angle_gamma   90.00
#
_symmetry.space_group_name_H-M   'P 1'
#
loop_
_entity.id
_entity.type
_entity.pdbx_description
1 polymer ?
#
loop_
_entity_poly.entity_id
_entity_poly.type
_entity_poly.pdbx_seq_one_letter_code
_entity_poly.pdbx_strand_id
1 'polypeptide(L)' 'MMGFGYFGIFGAIFMILFWVAIIAGVVWLIKWLLESSSGTSKISKNRALEILDEKYARGEIDDEEYERRKRKLLES' A
#
# COMPACT_ATOMS: atom_id res chain seq x y z
N MET A 1 9.42 -45.01 -30.28
CA MET A 1 8.28 -44.53 -29.46
C MET A 1 8.58 -43.10 -29.00
N MET A 2 8.12 -42.09 -29.73
CA MET A 2 8.44 -40.66 -29.47
C MET A 2 7.16 -39.84 -29.28
N GLY A 3 6.32 -40.24 -28.31
CA GLY A 3 5.03 -39.58 -28.02
C GLY A 3 4.94 -38.87 -26.66
N PHE A 4 5.90 -39.07 -25.76
CA PHE A 4 5.81 -38.61 -24.37
C PHE A 4 6.53 -37.29 -24.06
N GLY A 5 7.36 -36.78 -24.98
CA GLY A 5 8.13 -35.54 -24.74
C GLY A 5 7.26 -34.28 -24.68
N TYR A 6 6.31 -34.13 -25.60
CA TYR A 6 5.44 -32.96 -25.67
C TYR A 6 4.42 -32.88 -24.53
N PHE A 7 3.90 -34.03 -24.08
CA PHE A 7 2.94 -34.08 -22.96
C PHE A 7 3.61 -33.77 -21.61
N GLY A 8 4.87 -34.19 -21.44
CA GLY A 8 5.66 -33.85 -20.25
C GLY A 8 6.01 -32.36 -20.15
N ILE A 9 6.35 -31.73 -21.29
CA ILE A 9 6.63 -30.28 -21.34
C ILE A 9 5.36 -29.47 -21.05
N PHE A 10 4.22 -29.87 -21.62
CA PHE A 10 2.93 -29.22 -21.34
C PHE A 10 2.57 -29.30 -19.85
N GLY A 11 2.78 -30.46 -19.21
CA GLY A 11 2.56 -30.64 -17.78
C GLY A 11 3.47 -29.76 -16.91
N ALA A 12 4.76 -29.66 -17.27
CA ALA A 12 5.71 -28.81 -16.55
C ALA A 12 5.35 -27.32 -16.64
N ILE A 13 4.95 -26.85 -17.81
CA ILE A 13 4.50 -25.47 -18.03
C ILE A 13 3.23 -25.18 -17.20
N PHE A 14 2.26 -26.10 -17.20
CA PHE A 14 1.02 -25.93 -16.46
C PHE A 14 1.25 -25.84 -14.95
N MET A 15 2.20 -26.62 -14.42
CA MET A 15 2.59 -26.57 -13.02
C MET A 15 3.21 -25.21 -12.64
N ILE A 16 4.09 -24.66 -13.49
CA ILE A 16 4.68 -23.34 -13.26
C ILE A 16 3.61 -22.26 -13.34
N LEU A 17 2.73 -22.32 -14.35
CA LEU A 17 1.60 -21.40 -14.50
C LEU A 17 0.69 -21.41 -13.27
N PHE A 18 0.40 -22.58 -12.71
CA PHE A 18 -0.40 -22.72 -11.50
C PHE A 18 0.24 -22.01 -10.30
N TRP A 19 1.56 -22.20 -10.09
CA TRP A 19 2.29 -21.50 -9.04
C TRP A 19 2.32 -19.98 -9.25
N VAL A 20 2.55 -19.54 -10.48
CA VAL A 20 2.51 -18.10 -10.82
C VAL A 20 1.13 -17.52 -10.58
N ALA A 21 0.05 -18.25 -10.91
CA ALA A 21 -1.32 -17.82 -10.66
C ALA A 21 -1.61 -17.68 -9.16
N ILE A 22 -1.12 -18.62 -8.33
CA ILE A 22 -1.24 -18.53 -6.87
C ILE A 22 -0.52 -17.28 -6.36
N ILE A 23 0.74 -17.06 -6.76
CA ILE A 23 1.52 -15.90 -6.34
C ILE A 23 0.85 -14.60 -6.80
N ALA A 24 0.39 -14.55 -8.06
CA ALA A 24 -0.33 -13.41 -8.59
C ALA A 24 -1.62 -13.13 -7.82
N GLY A 25 -2.38 -14.16 -7.44
CA GLY A 25 -3.58 -14.04 -6.61
C GLY A 25 -3.28 -13.47 -5.22
N VAL A 26 -2.23 -13.97 -4.56
CA VAL A 26 -1.78 -13.45 -3.26
C VAL A 26 -1.31 -12.00 -3.38
N VAL A 27 -0.48 -11.68 -4.37
CA VAL A 27 -0.01 -10.31 -4.61
C VAL A 27 -1.18 -9.37 -4.92
N TRP A 28 -2.14 -9.81 -5.75
CA TRP A 28 -3.33 -9.02 -6.07
C TRP A 28 -4.20 -8.78 -4.84
N LEU A 29 -4.41 -9.80 -4.00
CA LEU A 29 -5.16 -9.68 -2.75
C LEU A 29 -4.47 -8.72 -1.77
N ILE A 30 -3.14 -8.84 -1.61
CA ILE A 30 -2.34 -7.94 -0.78
C ILE A 30 -2.40 -6.52 -1.35
N LYS A 31 -2.24 -6.34 -2.67
CA LYS A 31 -2.37 -5.03 -3.30
C LYS A 31 -3.76 -4.45 -3.07
N TRP A 32 -4.84 -5.21 -3.23
CA TRP A 32 -6.20 -4.74 -2.98
C TRP A 32 -6.46 -4.41 -1.50
N LEU A 33 -5.88 -5.17 -0.56
CA LEU A 33 -5.92 -4.83 0.87
C LEU A 33 -5.11 -3.57 1.17
N LEU A 34 -3.92 -3.43 0.60
CA LEU A 34 -3.08 -2.25 0.75
C LEU A 34 -3.65 -1.03 0.02
N GLU A 35 -4.42 -1.22 -1.04
CA GLU A 35 -5.05 -0.17 -1.84
C GLU A 35 -6.41 0.24 -1.25
N SER A 36 -7.15 -0.68 -0.62
CA SER A 36 -8.23 -0.30 0.30
C SER A 36 -7.69 0.38 1.57
N SER A 37 -6.47 0.03 1.99
CA SER A 37 -5.71 0.75 3.02
C SER A 37 -4.93 1.95 2.47
N SER A 38 -4.94 2.20 1.14
CA SER A 38 -4.27 3.36 0.52
C SER A 38 -5.02 4.68 0.74
N GLY A 39 -5.86 4.71 1.78
CA GLY A 39 -5.87 5.82 2.72
C GLY A 39 -4.51 6.08 3.42
N THR A 40 -3.40 5.40 3.11
CA THR A 40 -2.06 5.68 3.68
C THR A 40 -1.56 7.10 3.42
N SER A 41 -1.99 7.77 2.33
CA SER A 41 -1.78 9.22 2.16
C SER A 41 -2.60 10.06 3.16
N LYS A 42 -3.74 9.52 3.61
CA LYS A 42 -4.59 10.10 4.65
C LYS A 42 -4.11 9.74 6.06
N ILE A 43 -3.52 8.56 6.27
CA ILE A 43 -2.95 8.13 7.55
C ILE A 43 -1.67 8.93 7.85
N SER A 44 -0.81 9.19 6.86
CA SER A 44 0.36 10.07 7.06
C SER A 44 -0.04 11.52 7.32
N LYS A 45 -1.05 12.04 6.61
CA LYS A 45 -1.63 13.37 6.87
C LYS A 45 -2.29 13.46 8.26
N ASN A 46 -3.09 12.46 8.65
CA ASN A 46 -3.71 12.43 9.97
C ASN A 46 -2.66 12.35 11.07
N ARG A 47 -1.63 11.53 10.93
CA ARG A 47 -0.55 11.45 11.92
C ARG A 47 0.25 12.75 12.01
N ALA A 48 0.47 13.45 10.90
CA ALA A 48 1.12 14.76 10.90
C ALA A 48 0.27 15.84 11.56
N LEU A 49 -1.05 15.83 11.35
CA LEU A 49 -2.01 16.71 12.01
C LEU A 49 -2.13 16.42 13.51
N GLU A 50 -2.17 15.14 13.89
CA GLU A 50 -2.28 14.69 15.28
C GLU A 50 -1.03 15.08 16.10
N ILE A 51 0.16 14.98 15.50
CA ILE A 51 1.40 15.48 16.11
C ILE A 51 1.39 17.02 16.22
N LEU A 52 0.78 17.72 15.26
CA LEU A 52 0.68 19.18 15.28
C LEU A 52 -0.28 19.66 16.38
N ASP A 53 -1.43 19.01 16.52
CA ASP A 53 -2.45 19.28 17.54
C ASP A 53 -1.91 18.98 18.95
N GLU A 54 -1.16 17.88 19.14
CA GLU A 54 -0.57 17.57 20.45
C GLU A 54 0.43 18.65 20.90
N LYS A 55 1.24 19.18 19.97
CA LYS A 55 2.22 20.22 20.28
C LYS A 55 1.59 21.59 20.52
N TYR A 56 0.51 21.90 19.79
CA TYR A 56 -0.30 23.08 20.04
C TYR A 56 -0.99 23.01 21.41
N ALA A 57 -1.55 21.86 21.78
CA ALA A 57 -2.15 21.64 23.10
C ALA A 57 -1.12 21.72 24.25
N ARG A 58 0.13 21.34 23.98
CA ARG A 58 1.27 21.54 24.91
C ARG A 58 1.76 22.99 24.98
N GLY A 59 1.27 23.89 24.11
CA GLY A 59 1.72 25.27 24.02
C GLY A 59 3.14 25.43 23.47
N GLU A 60 3.68 24.40 22.81
CA GLU A 60 5.02 24.44 22.19
C GLU A 60 5.01 25.19 20.85
N ILE A 61 3.84 25.44 20.28
CA ILE A 61 3.65 26.09 18.99
C ILE A 61 2.57 27.17 19.14
N ASP A 62 2.83 28.34 18.58
CA ASP A 62 1.92 29.47 18.55
C ASP A 62 0.78 29.29 17.50
N ASP A 63 -0.35 29.94 17.74
CA ASP A 63 -1.54 29.93 16.86
C ASP A 63 -1.20 30.24 15.40
N GLU A 64 -0.32 31.22 15.17
CA GLU A 64 0.05 31.65 13.81
C GLU A 64 0.87 30.59 13.07
N GLU A 65 1.67 29.80 13.80
CA GLU A 65 2.50 28.76 13.24
C GLU A 65 1.71 27.46 13.01
N TYR A 66 0.75 27.17 13.89
CA TYR A 66 -0.22 26.08 13.70
C TYR A 66 -1.03 26.26 12.40
N GLU A 67 -1.63 27.43 12.22
CA GLU A 67 -2.45 27.74 11.05
C GLU A 67 -1.66 27.68 9.73
N ARG A 68 -0.39 28.13 9.75
CA ARG A 68 0.48 28.14 8.57
C ARG A 68 0.88 26.73 8.14
N ARG A 69 1.12 25.82 9.10
CA ARG A 69 1.45 24.41 8.84
C ARG A 69 0.21 23.61 8.44
N LYS A 70 -0.94 23.87 9.07
CA LYS A 70 -2.22 23.25 8.72
C LYS A 70 -2.65 23.56 7.29
N ARG A 71 -2.55 24.83 6.86
CA ARG A 71 -2.84 25.23 5.47
C ARG A 71 -1.96 24.49 4.46
N LYS A 72 -0.65 24.40 4.70
CA LYS A 72 0.27 23.66 3.83
C LYS A 72 -0.05 22.17 3.70
N LEU A 73 -0.53 21.53 4.77
CA LEU A 73 -0.88 20.10 4.77
C LEU A 73 -2.25 19.81 4.12
N LEU A 74 -3.15 20.81 4.11
CA LEU A 74 -4.47 20.73 3.47
C LEU A 74 -4.43 21.07 1.97
N GLU A 75 -3.49 21.91 1.55
CA GLU A 75 -3.37 22.38 0.15
C GLU A 75 -2.57 21.42 -0.77
N SER A 76 -1.82 20.47 -0.20
CA SER A 76 -1.16 19.35 -0.91
C SER A 76 -2.03 18.12 -0.97
#